data_AF-A0A954D1W0-F1
#
_entry.id   AF-A0A954D1W0-F1
#
_cell.length_a   1.000
_cell.length_b   1.000
_cell.length_c   1.000
_cell.angle_alpha   90.00
_cell.angle_beta   90.00
_cell.angle_gamma   90.00
#
_symmetry.space_group_name_H-M   'P 1'
#
loop_
_entity.id
_entity.type
_entity.pdbx_description
1 polymer ?
#
loop_
_entity_poly.entity_id
_entity_poly.type
_entity_poly.pdbx_seq_one_letter_code
_entity_poly.pdbx_strand_id
1 'polypeptide(L)'
;MANKIRKIGLSLGADICWPICYEEILAKLDLELPIGRDKIRFEVERVTIEPFDLRQPVKYDLVIDRLTHWFKSSREWIKKAVLMNDVYVFNNPWSVQS
;
A
#
# COMPACT_ATOMS: atom_id res chain seq x y z
N MET A 1 -1.27 23.67 -11.99
CA MET A 1 -0.54 22.79 -11.07
C MET A 1 -1.59 22.12 -10.19
N ALA A 2 -1.71 20.80 -10.23
CA ALA A 2 -2.65 20.10 -9.35
C ALA A 2 -1.92 19.64 -8.09
N ASN A 3 -2.59 19.76 -6.94
CA ASN A 3 -2.16 19.09 -5.71
C ASN A 3 -2.72 17.67 -5.76
N LYS A 4 -1.84 16.67 -5.81
CA LYS A 4 -2.20 15.24 -5.84
C LYS A 4 -1.75 14.58 -4.55
N ILE A 5 -2.59 13.71 -4.03
CA ILE A 5 -2.29 12.89 -2.87
C ILE A 5 -2.06 11.46 -3.35
N ARG A 6 -0.93 10.86 -2.98
CA ARG A 6 -0.63 9.44 -3.20
C ARG A 6 -0.86 8.67 -1.91
N LYS A 7 -1.59 7.55 -2.00
CA LYS A 7 -1.97 6.73 -0.85
C LYS A 7 -1.09 5.50 -0.73
N ILE A 8 -0.47 5.35 0.43
CA ILE A 8 0.40 4.23 0.78
C ILE A 8 -0.34 3.31 1.75
N GLY A 9 -0.55 2.07 1.36
CA GLY A 9 -1.13 1.02 2.19
C GLY A 9 -0.06 0.23 2.93
N LEU A 10 -0.23 0.03 4.23
CA LEU A 10 0.64 -0.83 5.05
C LEU A 10 -0.02 -2.21 5.28
N SER A 11 0.40 -3.20 4.50
CA SER A 11 0.00 -4.61 4.65
C SER A 11 1.07 -5.35 5.45
N LEU A 12 1.08 -5.16 6.78
CA LEU A 12 2.20 -5.59 7.64
C LEU A 12 1.87 -6.74 8.61
N GLY A 13 0.71 -7.40 8.43
CA GLY A 13 0.26 -8.50 9.27
C GLY A 13 -0.05 -8.05 10.70
N ALA A 14 0.30 -8.87 11.69
CA ALA A 14 0.08 -8.59 13.12
C ALA A 14 1.19 -7.73 13.75
N ASP A 15 2.07 -7.12 12.94
CA ASP A 15 3.13 -6.26 13.45
C ASP A 15 2.56 -4.92 13.92
N ILE A 16 3.09 -4.41 15.04
CA ILE A 16 2.61 -3.17 15.66
C ILE A 16 3.64 -2.05 15.49
N CYS A 17 4.94 -2.34 15.57
CA CYS A 17 5.97 -1.30 15.61
C CYS A 17 6.27 -0.72 14.22
N TRP A 18 6.23 -1.55 13.17
CA TRP A 18 6.51 -1.09 11.82
C TRP A 18 5.44 -0.15 11.25
N PRO A 19 4.12 -0.42 11.39
CA PRO A 19 3.11 0.54 10.98
C PRO A 19 3.29 1.91 11.62
N ILE A 20 3.50 1.94 12.93
CA ILE A 20 3.74 3.18 13.69
C ILE A 20 4.99 3.89 13.17
N CYS A 21 6.07 3.15 12.90
CA CYS A 21 7.31 3.73 12.39
C CYS A 21 7.09 4.44 11.05
N TYR A 22 6.40 3.81 10.08
CA TYR A 22 6.14 4.44 8.79
C TYR A 22 5.18 5.63 8.88
N GLU A 23 4.14 5.52 9.72
CA GLU A 23 3.21 6.61 10.02
C GLU A 23 3.97 7.83 10.58
N GLU A 24 4.84 7.62 11.57
CA GLU A 24 5.65 8.66 12.19
C GLU A 24 6.69 9.26 11.24
N ILE A 25 7.33 8.44 10.39
CA ILE A 25 8.29 8.93 9.39
C ILE A 25 7.59 9.89 8.43
N LEU A 26 6.44 9.51 7.87
CA LEU A 26 5.74 10.35 6.91
C LEU A 26 5.17 11.62 7.55
N ALA A 27 4.68 11.52 8.79
CA ALA A 27 4.22 12.68 9.55
C ALA A 27 5.35 13.68 9.82
N LYS A 28 6.54 13.20 10.19
CA LYS A 28 7.71 14.07 10.47
C LYS A 28 8.30 14.71 9.21
N LEU A 29 8.25 14.00 8.08
CA LEU A 29 8.79 14.51 6.83
C LEU A 29 7.89 15.55 6.16
N ASP A 30 6.56 15.47 6.35
CA ASP A 30 5.54 16.36 5.77
C ASP A 30 5.82 16.73 4.31
N LEU A 31 6.05 15.70 3.48
CA LEU A 31 6.57 15.87 2.14
C LEU A 31 5.57 16.55 1.21
N GLU A 32 6.03 17.60 0.53
CA GLU A 32 5.39 18.19 -0.64
C GLU A 32 6.41 18.24 -1.79
N LEU A 33 6.34 17.25 -2.67
CA LEU A 33 7.33 17.07 -3.73
C LEU A 33 6.87 17.69 -5.05
N PRO A 34 7.67 18.59 -5.68
CA PRO A 34 7.39 19.07 -7.02
C PRO A 34 7.79 18.01 -8.05
N ILE A 35 6.80 17.39 -8.70
CA ILE A 35 7.02 16.33 -9.70
C ILE A 35 6.31 16.72 -11.00
N GLY A 36 7.10 17.09 -12.02
CA GLY A 36 6.58 17.62 -13.27
C GLY A 36 5.80 18.91 -13.06
N ARG A 37 4.51 18.91 -13.38
CA ARG A 37 3.60 20.07 -13.20
C ARG A 37 2.77 19.99 -11.92
N ASP A 38 2.92 18.90 -11.16
CA ASP A 38 2.10 18.59 -9.99
C ASP A 38 2.91 18.74 -8.71
N LYS A 39 2.19 19.03 -7.63
CA LYS A 39 2.71 18.90 -6.26
C LYS A 39 2.14 17.62 -5.68
N ILE A 40 3.02 16.74 -5.22
CA ILE A 40 2.65 15.44 -4.68
C ILE A 40 2.82 15.44 -3.16
N ARG A 41 1.74 15.10 -2.47
CA ARG A 41 1.70 14.82 -1.04
C ARG A 41 1.38 13.34 -0.82
N PHE A 42 1.59 12.86 0.40
CA PHE A 42 1.40 11.45 0.73
C PHE A 42 0.46 11.27 1.90
N GLU A 43 -0.38 10.25 1.82
CA GLU A 43 -1.15 9.70 2.93
C GLU A 43 -0.72 8.26 3.15
N VAL A 44 -0.72 7.83 4.41
CA VAL A 44 -0.40 6.46 4.80
C VAL A 44 -1.48 5.91 5.71
N GLU A 45 -1.86 4.67 5.49
CA GLU A 45 -2.84 3.98 6.32
C GLU A 45 -2.58 2.47 6.35
N ARG A 46 -3.05 1.83 7.42
CA ARG A 46 -2.98 0.38 7.58
C ARG A 46 -4.04 -0.28 6.70
N VAL A 47 -3.62 -1.31 5.96
CA VAL A 47 -4.55 -2.08 5.12
C VAL A 47 -5.36 -3.00 6.02
N THR A 48 -6.69 -2.90 5.93
CA THR A 48 -7.60 -3.84 6.58
C THR A 48 -7.65 -5.12 5.77
N ILE A 49 -7.57 -6.26 6.46
CA ILE A 49 -7.72 -7.56 5.80
C ILE A 49 -9.18 -7.97 5.88
N GLU A 50 -9.83 -8.04 4.72
CA GLU A 50 -11.24 -8.39 4.58
C GLU A 50 -11.46 -9.25 3.33
N PRO A 51 -12.55 -10.03 3.26
CA PRO A 51 -13.01 -10.61 2.00
C PRO A 51 -13.23 -9.51 0.96
N PHE A 52 -12.84 -9.76 -0.29
CA PHE A 52 -12.89 -8.76 -1.37
C PHE A 52 -13.52 -9.32 -2.65
N ASP A 53 -14.17 -8.45 -3.43
CA ASP A 53 -14.60 -8.75 -4.79
C ASP A 53 -13.46 -8.43 -5.78
N LEU A 54 -13.29 -9.23 -6.83
CA LEU A 54 -12.25 -9.01 -7.85
C LEU A 54 -12.39 -7.66 -8.57
N ARG A 55 -13.59 -7.08 -8.61
CA ARG A 55 -13.91 -5.78 -9.22
C ARG A 55 -13.95 -4.64 -8.20
N GLN A 56 -13.84 -4.92 -6.90
CA GLN A 56 -13.79 -3.88 -5.87
C GLN A 56 -12.61 -2.94 -6.17
N PRO A 57 -12.77 -1.61 -6.18
CA PRO A 57 -11.64 -0.71 -6.41
C PRO A 57 -10.63 -0.77 -5.26
N VAL A 58 -9.35 -0.51 -5.56
CA VAL A 58 -8.29 -0.36 -4.56
C VAL A 58 -7.88 1.11 -4.53
N LYS A 59 -7.84 1.70 -3.33
CA LYS A 59 -7.57 3.14 -3.13
C LYS A 59 -6.08 3.51 -3.06
N TYR A 60 -5.19 2.52 -3.08
CA TYR A 60 -3.76 2.69 -2.88
C TYR A 60 -3.02 2.85 -4.20
N ASP A 61 -2.06 3.77 -4.26
CA ASP A 61 -1.09 3.85 -5.36
C ASP A 61 0.11 2.92 -5.09
N LEU A 62 0.48 2.74 -3.82
CA LEU A 62 1.56 1.87 -3.35
C LEU A 62 1.08 1.04 -2.16
N VAL A 63 1.46 -0.24 -2.10
CA VAL A 63 1.34 -1.06 -0.88
C VAL A 63 2.71 -1.57 -0.44
N ILE A 64 3.04 -1.36 0.83
CA ILE A 64 4.17 -2.00 1.50
C ILE A 64 3.68 -3.31 2.10
N ASP A 65 4.05 -4.42 1.48
CA ASP A 65 3.62 -5.75 1.88
C ASP A 65 4.73 -6.48 2.66
N ARG A 66 4.40 -6.86 3.89
CA ARG A 66 5.15 -7.87 4.64
C ARG A 66 4.59 -9.23 4.26
N LEU A 67 5.44 -10.06 3.66
CA LEU A 67 5.14 -11.41 3.16
C LEU A 67 4.44 -12.31 4.20
N THR A 68 3.13 -12.15 4.34
CA THR A 68 2.25 -12.95 5.20
C THR A 68 1.83 -14.20 4.42
N HIS A 69 2.80 -15.04 4.06
CA HIS A 69 2.60 -16.16 3.12
C HIS A 69 1.59 -17.20 3.60
N TRP A 70 1.39 -17.30 4.91
CA TRP A 70 0.41 -18.18 5.54
C TRP A 70 -1.04 -17.68 5.43
N PHE A 71 -1.27 -16.42 5.03
CA PHE A 71 -2.61 -15.83 5.05
C PHE A 71 -3.15 -15.57 3.63
N LYS A 72 -3.93 -16.53 3.13
CA LYS A 72 -4.41 -16.59 1.74
C LYS A 72 -5.13 -15.32 1.30
N SER A 73 -6.06 -14.79 2.10
CA SER A 73 -6.84 -13.60 1.73
C SER A 73 -5.94 -12.40 1.40
N SER A 74 -4.94 -12.10 2.23
CA SER A 74 -3.99 -11.02 1.93
C SER A 74 -3.14 -11.32 0.70
N ARG A 75 -2.73 -12.58 0.48
CA ARG A 75 -1.92 -12.98 -0.68
C ARG A 75 -2.68 -12.88 -1.99
N GLU A 76 -3.94 -13.26 -2.00
CA GLU A 76 -4.80 -13.17 -3.18
C GLU A 76 -5.17 -11.71 -3.43
N TRP A 77 -5.48 -10.95 -2.37
CA TRP A 77 -5.80 -9.53 -2.48
C TRP A 77 -4.65 -8.72 -3.08
N ILE A 78 -3.41 -8.92 -2.62
CA ILE A 78 -2.27 -8.13 -3.13
C ILE A 78 -2.00 -8.42 -4.61
N LYS A 79 -2.12 -9.69 -5.05
CA LYS A 79 -2.00 -10.05 -6.47
C LYS A 79 -3.11 -9.41 -7.29
N LYS A 80 -4.34 -9.44 -6.77
CA LYS A 80 -5.48 -8.77 -7.39
C LYS A 80 -5.26 -7.26 -7.48
N ALA A 81 -4.74 -6.62 -6.43
CA ALA A 81 -4.48 -5.18 -6.43
C ALA A 81 -3.47 -4.79 -7.52
N VAL A 82 -2.42 -5.58 -7.70
CA VAL A 82 -1.46 -5.37 -8.80
C VAL A 82 -2.12 -5.57 -10.16
N LEU A 83 -2.75 -6.74 -10.39
CA LEU A 83 -3.23 -7.12 -11.72
C LEU A 83 -4.46 -6.33 -12.18
N MET A 84 -5.36 -5.98 -11.27
CA MET A 84 -6.68 -5.41 -11.59
C MET A 84 -6.74 -3.91 -11.34
N ASN A 85 -5.82 -3.35 -10.54
CA ASN A 85 -5.86 -1.94 -10.13
C ASN A 85 -4.54 -1.20 -10.34
N ASP A 86 -3.53 -1.83 -10.95
CA ASP A 86 -2.23 -1.22 -11.25
C ASP A 86 -1.53 -0.66 -9.99
N VAL A 87 -1.78 -1.30 -8.84
CA VAL A 87 -1.16 -0.90 -7.57
C VAL A 87 0.30 -1.31 -7.57
N TYR A 88 1.20 -0.38 -7.29
CA TYR A 88 2.60 -0.71 -7.12
C TYR A 88 2.81 -1.36 -5.75
N VAL A 89 3.69 -2.36 -5.67
CA VAL A 89 3.94 -3.10 -4.41
C VAL A 89 5.42 -3.15 -4.13
N PHE A 90 5.80 -2.78 -2.90
CA PHE A 90 7.13 -3.06 -2.39
C PHE A 90 7.20 -4.53 -2.00
N ASN A 91 8.17 -5.23 -2.59
CA ASN A 91 8.31 -6.69 -2.67
C ASN A 91 7.46 -7.32 -3.80
N ASN A 92 8.03 -8.34 -4.44
CA ASN A 92 7.36 -9.06 -5.51
C ASN A 92 6.30 -10.03 -4.90
N PRO A 93 5.00 -9.87 -5.21
CA PRO A 93 3.93 -10.69 -4.62
C PRO A 93 3.91 -12.15 -5.13
N TRP A 94 4.74 -12.49 -6.11
CA TRP A 94 4.90 -13.84 -6.64
C TRP A 94 6.13 -14.58 -6.11
N SER A 95 7.01 -13.93 -5.32
CA SER A 95 8.24 -14.55 -4.80
C SER A 95 7.99 -15.69 -3.81
N VAL A 96 6.83 -15.72 -3.15
CA VAL A 96 6.41 -16.84 -2.30
C VAL A 96 5.03 -17.29 -2.74
N GLN A 97 4.93 -18.55 -3.13
CA GLN A 97 3.72 -19.21 -3.59
C GLN A 97 3.38 -20.31 -2.57
N SER A 98 2.11 -20.40 -2.19
CA SER A 98 1.56 -21.44 -1.33
C SER A 98 0.50 -22.25 -2.07
#